data_AF-A0A3S9M578-F1
#
_entry.id   AF-A0A3S9M578-F1
#
_cell.length_a   1.000
_cell.length_b   1.000
_cell.length_c   1.000
_cell.angle_alpha   90.00
_cell.angle_beta   90.00
_cell.angle_gamma   90.00
#
_symmetry.space_group_name_H-M   'P 1'
#
loop_
_entity.id
_entity.type
_entity.pdbx_description
1 polymer ?
#
loop_
_entity_poly.entity_id
_entity_poly.type
_entity_poly.pdbx_seq_one_letter_code
_entity_poly.pdbx_strand_id
1 'polypeptide(L)'
;MDDNRRLPIVYVRGFAGGTRGIDKAVDDPFYGFNEGSTHVRVGAHNQPLFHQFESPLLRLLREEGYELLVKGNQEAYLADHAEIPANTVWIHRFYDRSATTWGGRPQEYRLERAAEDLLDLIDRLCAKTRAPAVILVAHSMGGLVCRSLLQKVLPDRGRDAGCVAKFFTYGTPHGGISFDIGGGLLEKMRDTFGIQGADIFGPRRMYEYLTPQAELDPGGPPRGWDAREMPQGPGTLPVERIFCLVGTNPTDYDVAFGLSSAAVGPHSDGLVQIENAYVPGAHRAFVHRSHSGRYGMVNSEEGYQNLRRFLFGDTRIEASLVDYRLPDDDDVVWQAEARLSVRGLPVVMHERLAAHWCPIQLDGRPAGQEASVSLATTFLNSGLRSLADEPMRFVLDLRLISLRERGGILGLGDHLEQTADFSDTLVIDVGTPEAGPGIWATWNSEIEGAVRDHRVAGSPRSDEDPAPGRWVAHIPLPGTTARLVGGDARIRLVATPWT
;
A
#
# COMPACT_ATOMS: atom_id res chain seq x y z
N MET A 1 -22.14 -16.09 -16.28
CA MET A 1 -21.59 -15.14 -15.29
C MET A 1 -20.09 -15.15 -15.51
N ASP A 2 -19.69 -14.54 -16.62
CA ASP A 2 -18.37 -14.69 -17.23
C ASP A 2 -17.86 -13.27 -17.47
N ASP A 3 -17.45 -12.60 -16.41
CA ASP A 3 -16.89 -11.24 -16.52
C ASP A 3 -15.70 -11.09 -15.58
N ASN A 4 -14.77 -12.04 -15.65
CA ASN A 4 -13.38 -11.80 -15.26
C ASN A 4 -12.71 -10.92 -16.35
N ARG A 5 -13.37 -9.82 -16.74
CA ARG A 5 -12.87 -8.89 -17.76
C ARG A 5 -11.63 -8.23 -17.19
N ARG A 6 -10.47 -8.71 -17.61
CA ARG A 6 -9.19 -8.04 -17.40
C ARG A 6 -9.33 -6.60 -17.90
N LEU A 7 -9.06 -5.63 -17.04
CA LEU A 7 -9.09 -4.20 -17.39
C LEU A 7 -7.68 -3.72 -17.76
N PRO A 8 -7.55 -2.70 -18.63
CA PRO A 8 -6.25 -2.11 -18.92
C PRO A 8 -5.62 -1.56 -17.64
N ILE A 9 -4.34 -1.81 -17.44
CA ILE A 9 -3.55 -1.23 -16.34
C ILE A 9 -2.79 -0.04 -16.89
N VAL A 10 -2.92 1.11 -16.23
CA VAL A 10 -2.12 2.30 -16.52
C VAL A 10 -1.15 2.51 -15.36
N TYR A 11 0.14 2.36 -15.64
CA TYR A 11 1.21 2.66 -14.70
C TYR A 11 1.59 4.15 -14.77
N VAL A 12 1.57 4.82 -13.62
CA VAL A 12 1.84 6.26 -13.50
C VAL A 12 2.98 6.46 -12.51
N ARG A 13 4.21 6.62 -13.02
CA ARG A 13 5.38 6.88 -12.16
C ARG A 13 5.59 8.36 -11.95
N GLY A 14 5.66 8.76 -10.68
CA GLY A 14 6.24 10.02 -10.28
C GLY A 14 7.73 9.89 -10.01
N PHE A 15 8.45 10.93 -10.37
CA PHE A 15 9.83 11.17 -9.98
C PHE A 15 9.92 12.52 -9.28
N ALA A 16 10.50 12.52 -8.09
CA ALA A 16 10.66 13.70 -7.26
C ALA A 16 12.10 14.23 -7.38
N GLY A 17 12.53 14.60 -8.58
CA GLY A 17 13.84 15.22 -8.73
C GLY A 17 13.93 16.13 -9.95
N GLY A 18 14.95 16.98 -9.97
CA GLY A 18 15.16 17.98 -11.01
C GLY A 18 15.41 17.38 -12.40
N THR A 19 15.67 18.25 -13.39
CA THR A 19 15.74 17.92 -14.83
C THR A 19 16.58 16.66 -15.14
N ARG A 20 17.72 16.44 -14.46
CA ARG A 20 18.56 15.24 -14.67
C ARG A 20 17.86 13.92 -14.38
N GLY A 21 16.99 13.89 -13.37
CA GLY A 21 16.28 12.66 -13.04
C GLY A 21 15.00 12.48 -13.87
N ILE A 22 14.40 13.58 -14.35
CA ILE A 22 13.41 13.54 -15.43
C ILE A 22 14.04 12.94 -16.69
N ASP A 23 15.21 13.43 -17.10
CA ASP A 23 15.93 12.93 -18.28
C ASP A 23 16.25 11.42 -18.14
N LYS A 24 16.73 10.97 -16.97
CA LYS A 24 16.93 9.53 -16.69
C LYS A 24 15.64 8.71 -16.76
N ALA A 25 14.53 9.26 -16.26
CA ALA A 25 13.25 8.55 -16.28
C ALA A 25 12.70 8.40 -17.71
N VAL A 26 12.87 9.41 -18.56
CA VAL A 26 12.37 9.36 -19.95
C VAL A 26 13.22 8.46 -20.86
N ASP A 27 14.49 8.24 -20.52
CA ASP A 27 15.35 7.28 -21.22
C ASP A 27 14.88 5.82 -21.04
N ASP A 28 14.15 5.53 -19.96
CA ASP A 28 13.53 4.23 -19.74
C ASP A 28 12.16 4.15 -20.41
N PRO A 29 11.93 3.23 -21.38
CA PRO A 29 10.63 3.08 -22.05
C PRO A 29 9.47 2.75 -21.09
N PHE A 30 9.73 2.13 -19.95
CA PHE A 30 8.71 1.67 -19.00
C PHE A 30 8.67 2.45 -17.71
N TYR A 31 9.41 3.57 -17.64
CA TYR A 31 9.56 4.34 -16.42
C TYR A 31 9.86 3.41 -15.24
N GLY A 32 10.78 2.46 -15.37
CA GLY A 32 11.24 1.53 -14.34
C GLY A 32 10.22 0.52 -13.83
N PHE A 33 9.04 0.39 -14.43
CA PHE A 33 8.10 -0.68 -14.05
C PHE A 33 8.64 -2.09 -14.37
N ASN A 34 9.63 -2.15 -15.26
CA ASN A 34 10.42 -3.33 -15.64
C ASN A 34 11.66 -3.55 -14.75
N GLU A 35 11.94 -2.68 -13.78
CA GLU A 35 13.09 -2.84 -12.91
C GLU A 35 12.86 -3.98 -11.90
N GLY A 36 13.76 -4.94 -11.91
CA GLY A 36 13.83 -5.99 -10.90
C GLY A 36 14.80 -5.66 -9.78
N SER A 37 15.01 -6.61 -8.88
CA SER A 37 16.01 -6.51 -7.82
C SER A 37 16.70 -7.84 -7.58
N THR A 38 17.87 -7.78 -6.97
CA THR A 38 18.59 -8.98 -6.54
C THR A 38 18.98 -8.83 -5.08
N HIS A 39 18.83 -9.90 -4.31
CA HIS A 39 19.10 -9.92 -2.88
C HIS A 39 19.86 -11.19 -2.49
N VAL A 40 20.56 -11.12 -1.37
CA VAL A 40 21.17 -12.29 -0.75
C VAL A 40 20.22 -12.77 0.36
N ARG A 41 19.91 -14.06 0.37
CA ARG A 41 19.22 -14.75 1.46
C ARG A 41 20.19 -15.71 2.15
N VAL A 42 19.98 -15.99 3.43
CA VAL A 42 20.79 -16.99 4.14
C VAL A 42 20.18 -18.37 3.91
N GLY A 43 20.92 -19.25 3.24
CA GLY A 43 20.57 -20.63 3.00
C GLY A 43 21.12 -21.59 4.05
N ALA A 44 21.03 -22.89 3.76
CA ALA A 44 21.58 -23.93 4.62
C ALA A 44 23.07 -23.69 4.93
N HIS A 45 23.49 -24.01 6.16
CA HIS A 45 24.86 -23.82 6.63
C HIS A 45 25.37 -22.37 6.51
N ASN A 46 24.48 -21.39 6.64
CA ASN A 46 24.77 -19.96 6.52
C ASN A 46 25.33 -19.55 5.15
N GLN A 47 25.10 -20.34 4.09
CA GLN A 47 25.58 -20.01 2.75
C GLN A 47 24.69 -18.92 2.12
N PRO A 48 25.28 -17.87 1.54
CA PRO A 48 24.51 -16.85 0.84
C PRO A 48 23.88 -17.46 -0.42
N LEU A 49 22.56 -17.38 -0.51
CA LEU A 49 21.78 -17.75 -1.68
C LEU A 49 21.37 -16.49 -2.42
N PHE A 50 21.59 -16.52 -3.73
CA PHE A 50 21.15 -15.46 -4.63
C PHE A 50 19.64 -15.57 -4.86
N HIS A 51 18.95 -14.45 -4.71
CA HIS A 51 17.53 -14.31 -4.97
C HIS A 51 17.29 -13.17 -5.95
N GLN A 52 16.40 -13.40 -6.91
CA GLN A 52 16.02 -12.41 -7.93
C GLN A 52 14.52 -12.16 -7.86
N PHE A 53 14.15 -10.90 -8.04
CA PHE A 53 12.80 -10.47 -8.29
C PHE A 53 12.75 -9.81 -9.67
N GLU A 54 11.91 -10.32 -10.58
CA GLU A 54 11.99 -9.98 -12.01
C GLU A 54 11.35 -8.65 -12.42
N SER A 55 10.68 -7.93 -11.51
CA SER A 55 9.84 -6.73 -11.71
C SER A 55 8.33 -6.99 -11.74
N PRO A 56 7.49 -6.01 -11.32
CA PRO A 56 6.05 -6.12 -11.45
C PRO A 56 5.59 -6.29 -12.88
N LEU A 57 6.18 -5.57 -13.85
CA LEU A 57 5.78 -5.65 -15.25
C LEU A 57 5.96 -7.05 -15.82
N LEU A 58 7.17 -7.64 -15.69
CA LEU A 58 7.42 -8.98 -16.24
C LEU A 58 6.52 -10.03 -15.61
N ARG A 59 6.19 -9.88 -14.33
CA ARG A 59 5.32 -10.82 -13.64
C ARG A 59 3.84 -10.62 -13.99
N LEU A 60 3.36 -9.40 -14.23
CA LEU A 60 2.02 -9.18 -14.80
C LEU A 60 1.88 -9.86 -16.17
N LEU A 61 2.90 -9.76 -17.01
CA LEU A 61 2.90 -10.41 -18.32
C LEU A 61 2.88 -11.95 -18.20
N ARG A 62 3.80 -12.51 -17.40
CA ARG A 62 4.00 -13.96 -17.30
C ARG A 62 2.97 -14.69 -16.44
N GLU A 63 2.52 -14.07 -15.35
CA GLU A 63 1.67 -14.73 -14.34
C GLU A 63 0.20 -14.33 -14.46
N GLU A 64 -0.10 -13.14 -14.98
CA GLU A 64 -1.47 -12.63 -15.09
C GLU A 64 -1.94 -12.49 -16.55
N GLY A 65 -1.10 -12.84 -17.52
CA GLY A 65 -1.46 -12.85 -18.94
C GLY A 65 -1.69 -11.45 -19.52
N TYR A 66 -1.07 -10.43 -18.95
CA TYR A 66 -1.11 -9.08 -19.51
C TYR A 66 -0.17 -8.91 -20.70
N GLU A 67 -0.49 -7.98 -21.59
CA GLU A 67 0.31 -7.65 -22.78
C GLU A 67 0.88 -6.24 -22.70
N LEU A 68 2.09 -6.06 -23.23
CA LEU A 68 2.75 -4.77 -23.34
C LEU A 68 2.81 -4.34 -24.81
N LEU A 69 2.11 -3.26 -25.16
CA LEU A 69 1.91 -2.84 -26.55
C LEU A 69 2.62 -1.52 -26.89
N VAL A 70 3.94 -1.47 -26.69
CA VAL A 70 4.75 -0.29 -27.05
C VAL A 70 5.03 -0.22 -28.56
N LYS A 71 5.47 -1.34 -29.19
CA LYS A 71 5.82 -1.45 -30.63
C LYS A 71 6.50 -0.19 -31.22
N GLY A 72 7.47 0.36 -30.50
CA GLY A 72 8.21 1.58 -30.87
C GLY A 72 7.60 2.90 -30.37
N ASN A 73 6.26 3.02 -30.34
CA ASN A 73 5.54 4.16 -29.78
C ASN A 73 4.10 3.75 -29.37
N GLN A 74 3.81 3.81 -28.07
CA GLN A 74 2.50 3.42 -27.53
C GLN A 74 1.33 4.27 -28.06
N GLU A 75 1.55 5.58 -28.24
CA GLU A 75 0.49 6.48 -28.71
C GLU A 75 0.18 6.24 -30.19
N ALA A 76 1.23 6.05 -31.00
CA ALA A 76 1.07 5.68 -32.40
C ALA A 76 0.38 4.31 -32.54
N TYR A 77 0.77 3.33 -31.71
CA TYR A 77 0.12 2.03 -31.69
C TYR A 77 -1.38 2.14 -31.38
N LEU A 78 -1.73 2.90 -30.33
CA LEU A 78 -3.11 3.12 -29.91
C LEU A 78 -3.94 3.85 -30.98
N ALA A 79 -3.33 4.79 -31.72
CA ALA A 79 -4.00 5.51 -32.80
C ALA A 79 -4.28 4.61 -34.01
N ASP A 80 -3.32 3.78 -34.41
CA ASP A 80 -3.35 2.97 -35.63
C ASP A 80 -4.25 1.72 -35.51
N HIS A 81 -4.51 1.23 -34.30
CA HIS A 81 -5.30 0.02 -34.09
C HIS A 81 -6.76 0.35 -33.76
N ALA A 82 -7.71 -0.25 -34.46
CA ALA A 82 -9.15 -0.03 -34.22
C ALA A 82 -9.61 -0.67 -32.90
N GLU A 83 -9.11 -1.85 -32.57
CA GLU A 83 -9.44 -2.61 -31.36
C GLU A 83 -8.15 -3.15 -30.71
N ILE A 84 -8.15 -3.23 -29.38
CA ILE A 84 -7.00 -3.68 -28.57
C ILE A 84 -7.52 -4.61 -27.46
N PRO A 85 -6.77 -5.67 -27.06
CA PRO A 85 -7.12 -6.48 -25.89
C PRO A 85 -7.19 -5.67 -24.59
N ALA A 86 -8.14 -6.02 -23.71
CA ALA A 86 -8.31 -5.31 -22.43
C ALA A 86 -7.24 -5.66 -21.39
N ASN A 87 -6.63 -6.85 -21.48
CA ASN A 87 -5.50 -7.30 -20.66
C ASN A 87 -4.17 -6.64 -21.07
N THR A 88 -4.10 -5.31 -21.08
CA THR A 88 -2.90 -4.57 -21.52
C THR A 88 -2.31 -3.68 -20.42
N VAL A 89 -0.99 -3.48 -20.44
CA VAL A 89 -0.27 -2.53 -19.56
C VAL A 89 0.21 -1.34 -20.38
N TRP A 90 -0.06 -0.15 -19.88
CA TRP A 90 0.27 1.14 -20.49
C TRP A 90 1.05 2.00 -19.52
N ILE A 91 2.00 2.79 -20.03
CA ILE A 91 2.85 3.66 -19.21
C ILE A 91 2.41 5.10 -19.45
N HIS A 92 1.99 5.82 -18.43
CA HIS A 92 1.69 7.24 -18.58
C HIS A 92 2.98 8.06 -18.62
N ARG A 93 3.44 8.41 -19.82
CA ARG A 93 4.74 9.05 -20.06
C ARG A 93 4.69 10.58 -20.00
N PHE A 94 4.12 11.13 -18.93
CA PHE A 94 3.86 12.57 -18.80
C PHE A 94 5.11 13.45 -18.64
N TYR A 95 6.28 12.86 -18.36
CA TYR A 95 7.53 13.61 -18.27
C TYR A 95 8.16 13.93 -19.62
N ASP A 96 7.81 13.21 -20.68
CA ASP A 96 8.48 13.31 -21.98
C ASP A 96 8.45 14.74 -22.54
N ARG A 97 7.38 15.52 -22.26
CA ARG A 97 7.23 16.93 -22.69
C ARG A 97 8.03 17.93 -21.86
N SER A 98 8.44 17.53 -20.66
CA SER A 98 9.23 18.34 -19.71
C SER A 98 10.73 17.99 -19.77
N ALA A 99 11.10 16.92 -20.50
CA ALA A 99 12.47 16.47 -20.63
C ALA A 99 13.28 17.29 -21.64
N THR A 100 14.59 17.35 -21.42
CA THR A 100 15.52 18.00 -22.35
C THR A 100 16.17 17.02 -23.33
N THR A 101 16.12 15.72 -23.02
CA THR A 101 16.71 14.62 -23.81
C THR A 101 16.34 14.66 -25.30
N TRP A 102 15.12 15.07 -25.64
CA TRP A 102 14.59 14.99 -27.00
C TRP A 102 14.87 16.25 -27.85
N GLY A 103 15.72 17.17 -27.38
CA GLY A 103 16.17 18.34 -28.15
C GLY A 103 15.14 19.47 -28.29
N GLY A 104 13.96 19.33 -27.67
CA GLY A 104 12.92 20.37 -27.61
C GLY A 104 13.14 21.35 -26.46
N ARG A 105 12.41 22.48 -26.47
CA ARG A 105 12.33 23.35 -25.28
C ARG A 105 11.49 22.64 -24.21
N PRO A 106 12.04 22.34 -23.02
CA PRO A 106 11.29 21.66 -21.97
C PRO A 106 10.10 22.54 -21.55
N GLN A 107 8.93 21.95 -21.43
CA GLN A 107 7.76 22.63 -20.87
C GLN A 107 7.82 22.58 -19.35
N GLU A 108 7.24 23.60 -18.70
CA GLU A 108 7.06 23.58 -17.25
C GLU A 108 6.12 22.43 -16.86
N TYR A 109 6.57 21.63 -15.89
CA TYR A 109 5.76 20.53 -15.37
C TYR A 109 4.57 21.06 -14.57
N ARG A 110 3.36 20.64 -14.96
CA ARG A 110 2.14 20.89 -14.21
C ARG A 110 1.38 19.59 -13.98
N LEU A 111 1.08 19.33 -12.71
CA LEU A 111 0.41 18.10 -12.28
C LEU A 111 -0.99 17.96 -12.88
N GLU A 112 -1.75 19.05 -12.96
CA GLU A 112 -3.08 19.09 -13.57
C GLU A 112 -3.04 18.73 -15.06
N ARG A 113 -2.01 19.20 -15.79
CA ARG A 113 -1.82 18.81 -17.20
C ARG A 113 -1.48 17.33 -17.34
N ALA A 114 -0.65 16.80 -16.46
CA ALA A 114 -0.37 15.36 -16.44
C ALA A 114 -1.66 14.54 -16.14
N ALA A 115 -2.56 15.07 -15.32
CA ALA A 115 -3.86 14.46 -15.04
C ALA A 115 -4.83 14.56 -16.23
N GLU A 116 -4.83 15.69 -16.96
CA GLU A 116 -5.57 15.84 -18.22
C GLU A 116 -5.07 14.87 -19.29
N ASP A 117 -3.76 14.77 -19.49
CA ASP A 117 -3.14 13.81 -20.42
C ASP A 117 -3.47 12.37 -20.01
N LEU A 118 -3.56 12.08 -18.70
CA LEU A 118 -3.98 10.77 -18.19
C LEU A 118 -5.45 10.47 -18.55
N LEU A 119 -6.35 11.44 -18.41
CA LEU A 119 -7.76 11.28 -18.81
C LEU A 119 -7.88 10.97 -20.30
N ASP A 120 -7.13 11.69 -21.14
CA ASP A 120 -7.14 11.48 -22.58
C ASP A 120 -6.63 10.08 -22.96
N LEU A 121 -5.62 9.56 -22.24
CA LEU A 121 -5.17 8.18 -22.39
C LEU A 121 -6.27 7.18 -21.98
N ILE A 122 -6.90 7.37 -20.81
CA ILE A 122 -7.98 6.50 -20.31
C ILE A 122 -9.13 6.44 -21.30
N ASP A 123 -9.59 7.59 -21.81
CA ASP A 123 -10.71 7.65 -22.76
C ASP A 123 -10.38 6.88 -24.05
N ARG A 124 -9.17 7.01 -24.57
CA ARG A 124 -8.71 6.23 -25.74
C ARG A 124 -8.66 4.73 -25.41
N LEU A 125 -8.15 4.34 -24.25
CA LEU A 125 -8.07 2.94 -23.84
C LEU A 125 -9.47 2.31 -23.70
N CYS A 126 -10.39 2.97 -23.00
CA CYS A 126 -11.76 2.48 -22.87
C CYS A 126 -12.45 2.36 -24.24
N ALA A 127 -12.25 3.33 -25.13
CA ALA A 127 -12.80 3.28 -26.48
C ALA A 127 -12.25 2.10 -27.32
N LYS A 128 -10.93 1.87 -27.27
CA LYS A 128 -10.25 0.85 -28.10
C LYS A 128 -10.35 -0.56 -27.55
N THR A 129 -10.43 -0.72 -26.23
CA THR A 129 -10.55 -2.02 -25.57
C THR A 129 -11.99 -2.43 -25.26
N ARG A 130 -12.93 -1.48 -25.36
CA ARG A 130 -14.32 -1.61 -24.88
C ARG A 130 -14.44 -1.93 -23.39
N ALA A 131 -13.36 -1.77 -22.62
CA ALA A 131 -13.40 -1.88 -21.18
C ALA A 131 -14.17 -0.68 -20.60
N PRO A 132 -15.00 -0.89 -19.56
CA PRO A 132 -15.75 0.22 -18.94
C PRO A 132 -14.85 1.16 -18.13
N ALA A 133 -13.68 0.68 -17.71
CA ALA A 133 -12.76 1.39 -16.83
C ALA A 133 -11.32 0.85 -16.99
N VAL A 134 -10.38 1.54 -16.35
CA VAL A 134 -8.98 1.10 -16.21
C VAL A 134 -8.62 0.84 -14.75
N ILE A 135 -7.49 0.19 -14.52
CA ILE A 135 -6.82 0.09 -13.22
C ILE A 135 -5.65 1.08 -13.22
N LEU A 136 -5.56 1.91 -12.18
CA LEU A 136 -4.44 2.82 -11.98
C LEU A 136 -3.44 2.21 -11.01
N VAL A 137 -2.17 2.12 -11.42
CA VAL A 137 -1.06 1.70 -10.56
C VAL A 137 -0.05 2.83 -10.55
N ALA A 138 0.14 3.46 -9.40
CA ALA A 138 0.94 4.67 -9.33
C ALA A 138 2.07 4.56 -8.32
N HIS A 139 3.17 5.25 -8.58
CA HIS A 139 4.31 5.33 -7.67
C HIS A 139 4.65 6.79 -7.37
N SER A 140 4.91 7.10 -6.10
CA SER A 140 5.34 8.43 -5.65
C SER A 140 4.39 9.54 -6.12
N MET A 141 4.90 10.64 -6.69
CA MET A 141 4.08 11.74 -7.24
C MET A 141 3.09 11.30 -8.32
N GLY A 142 3.28 10.15 -8.97
CA GLY A 142 2.31 9.61 -9.92
C GLY A 142 0.95 9.34 -9.27
N GLY A 143 0.94 9.00 -7.98
CA GLY A 143 -0.32 8.86 -7.24
C GLY A 143 -1.02 10.21 -7.05
N LEU A 144 -0.28 11.31 -6.95
CA LEU A 144 -0.86 12.66 -6.91
C LEU A 144 -1.45 13.07 -8.27
N VAL A 145 -0.83 12.67 -9.38
CA VAL A 145 -1.41 12.84 -10.74
C VAL A 145 -2.75 12.10 -10.82
N CYS A 146 -2.81 10.84 -10.40
CA CYS A 146 -4.06 10.07 -10.35
C CYS A 146 -5.11 10.71 -9.44
N ARG A 147 -4.71 11.29 -8.30
CA ARG A 147 -5.63 12.00 -7.42
C ARG A 147 -6.14 13.31 -8.01
N SER A 148 -5.29 14.09 -8.67
CA SER A 148 -5.73 15.29 -9.37
C SER A 148 -6.70 14.96 -10.51
N LEU A 149 -6.50 13.85 -11.21
CA LEU A 149 -7.48 13.32 -12.15
C LEU A 149 -8.84 13.08 -11.46
N LEU A 150 -8.84 12.31 -10.36
CA LEU A 150 -10.04 11.87 -9.66
C LEU A 150 -10.78 13.01 -8.93
N GLN A 151 -10.03 13.93 -8.31
CA GLN A 151 -10.56 14.95 -7.41
C GLN A 151 -10.78 16.30 -8.09
N LYS A 152 -10.09 16.58 -9.21
CA LYS A 152 -10.16 17.87 -9.88
C LYS A 152 -10.58 17.75 -11.34
N VAL A 153 -9.81 17.05 -12.17
CA VAL A 153 -10.03 17.06 -13.63
C VAL A 153 -11.37 16.44 -14.01
N LEU A 154 -11.74 15.30 -13.42
CA LEU A 154 -13.03 14.66 -13.69
C LEU A 154 -14.21 15.54 -13.23
N PRO A 155 -14.26 16.01 -11.97
CA PRO A 155 -15.28 16.97 -11.53
C PRO A 155 -15.37 18.26 -12.35
N ASP A 156 -14.22 18.87 -12.70
CA ASP A 156 -14.16 20.09 -13.50
C ASP A 156 -14.71 19.87 -14.93
N ARG A 157 -14.66 18.63 -15.43
CA ARG A 157 -15.30 18.23 -16.70
C ARG A 157 -16.73 17.69 -16.52
N GLY A 158 -17.29 17.73 -15.32
CA GLY A 158 -18.62 17.21 -15.01
C GLY A 158 -18.73 15.69 -15.20
N ARG A 159 -17.66 14.94 -14.93
CA ARG A 159 -17.58 13.49 -15.11
C ARG A 159 -17.34 12.77 -13.80
N ASP A 160 -17.97 11.60 -13.70
CA ASP A 160 -17.79 10.66 -12.59
C ASP A 160 -16.47 9.87 -12.72
N ALA A 161 -15.96 9.38 -11.59
CA ALA A 161 -14.79 8.50 -11.49
C ALA A 161 -15.00 7.08 -12.04
N GLY A 162 -16.14 6.78 -12.67
CA GLY A 162 -16.49 5.45 -13.17
C GLY A 162 -15.54 4.88 -14.22
N CYS A 163 -14.66 5.69 -14.81
CA CYS A 163 -13.60 5.24 -15.71
C CYS A 163 -12.39 4.60 -14.99
N VAL A 164 -12.37 4.56 -13.65
CA VAL A 164 -11.32 3.94 -12.83
C VAL A 164 -11.94 2.89 -11.92
N ALA A 165 -11.50 1.63 -12.05
CA ALA A 165 -12.03 0.51 -11.27
C ALA A 165 -11.30 0.30 -9.94
N LYS A 166 -9.98 0.40 -9.96
CA LYS A 166 -9.09 0.23 -8.80
C LYS A 166 -7.91 1.18 -8.89
N PHE A 167 -7.43 1.67 -7.75
CA PHE A 167 -6.28 2.56 -7.65
C PHE A 167 -5.29 2.04 -6.62
N PHE A 168 -4.11 1.61 -7.08
CA PHE A 168 -3.02 1.13 -6.22
C PHE A 168 -1.89 2.14 -6.20
N THR A 169 -1.36 2.48 -5.02
CA THR A 169 -0.23 3.39 -4.86
C THR A 169 0.96 2.74 -4.16
N TYR A 170 2.16 3.08 -4.63
CA TYR A 170 3.44 2.78 -3.99
C TYR A 170 4.02 4.09 -3.42
N GLY A 171 4.07 4.23 -2.10
CA GLY A 171 4.77 5.35 -1.44
C GLY A 171 4.29 6.74 -1.85
N THR A 172 3.02 6.91 -2.25
CA THR A 172 2.53 8.23 -2.69
C THR A 172 2.49 9.20 -1.50
N PRO A 173 3.04 10.42 -1.61
CA PRO A 173 2.94 11.44 -0.57
C PRO A 173 1.54 12.08 -0.56
N HIS A 174 0.54 11.31 -0.14
CA HIS A 174 -0.86 11.73 -0.05
C HIS A 174 -1.07 12.98 0.81
N GLY A 175 -0.27 13.14 1.87
CA GLY A 175 -0.27 14.32 2.75
C GLY A 175 0.77 15.37 2.41
N GLY A 176 1.52 15.19 1.33
CA GLY A 176 2.69 16.00 0.99
C GLY A 176 3.98 15.44 1.60
N ILE A 177 5.03 16.25 1.53
CA ILE A 177 6.35 15.92 2.07
C ILE A 177 6.76 17.09 2.96
N SER A 178 6.92 16.81 4.25
CA SER A 178 7.48 17.74 5.22
C SER A 178 8.97 17.44 5.38
N PHE A 179 9.81 18.46 5.20
CA PHE A 179 11.25 18.34 5.44
C PHE A 179 11.58 19.00 6.79
N ASP A 180 12.15 18.26 7.72
CA ASP A 180 12.60 18.78 9.02
C ASP A 180 13.64 19.88 8.80
N ILE A 181 13.34 21.04 9.38
CA ILE A 181 14.11 22.27 9.21
C ILE A 181 15.29 22.23 10.19
N GLY A 182 16.41 21.65 9.78
CA GLY A 182 17.65 21.62 10.56
C GLY A 182 18.91 21.68 9.69
N GLY A 183 19.64 22.80 9.75
CA GLY A 183 21.05 22.95 9.35
C GLY A 183 21.47 22.53 7.93
N GLY A 184 21.48 23.46 6.97
CA GLY A 184 22.22 23.35 5.69
C GLY A 184 21.79 22.25 4.68
N LEU A 185 20.99 21.26 5.09
CA LEU A 185 20.45 20.20 4.24
C LEU A 185 19.36 20.71 3.28
N LEU A 186 18.65 21.77 3.69
CA LEU A 186 17.55 22.37 2.94
C LEU A 186 18.00 22.88 1.56
N GLU A 187 19.20 23.43 1.44
CA GLU A 187 19.77 23.92 0.17
C GLU A 187 20.06 22.76 -0.80
N LYS A 188 20.66 21.66 -0.31
CA LYS A 188 21.02 20.51 -1.16
C LYS A 188 19.81 19.66 -1.60
N MET A 189 18.72 19.67 -0.83
CA MET A 189 17.46 19.05 -1.26
C MET A 189 16.69 19.91 -2.26
N ARG A 190 16.70 21.24 -2.12
CA ARG A 190 16.15 22.14 -3.16
C ARG A 190 16.83 21.93 -4.51
N ASP A 191 18.12 21.62 -4.53
CA ASP A 191 18.85 21.25 -5.75
C ASP A 191 18.45 19.87 -6.30
N THR A 192 18.07 18.94 -5.42
CA THR A 192 17.66 17.57 -5.80
C THR A 192 16.24 17.51 -6.34
N PHE A 193 15.28 18.17 -5.68
CA PHE A 193 13.87 18.24 -6.08
C PHE A 193 13.59 19.36 -7.10
N GLY A 194 14.52 20.31 -7.25
CA GLY A 194 14.28 21.58 -7.94
C GLY A 194 13.41 22.51 -7.09
N ILE A 195 13.69 23.81 -7.13
CA ILE A 195 12.93 24.85 -6.39
C ILE A 195 11.42 24.76 -6.69
N GLN A 196 11.04 24.37 -7.92
CA GLN A 196 9.64 24.20 -8.33
C GLN A 196 9.02 22.86 -7.90
N GLY A 197 9.81 21.81 -7.68
CA GLY A 197 9.31 20.47 -7.32
C GLY A 197 8.91 20.36 -5.84
N ALA A 198 9.59 21.09 -4.96
CA ALA A 198 9.25 21.11 -3.53
C ALA A 198 7.88 21.78 -3.25
N ASP A 199 7.53 22.81 -4.02
CA ASP A 199 6.24 23.52 -3.87
C ASP A 199 5.04 22.61 -4.15
N ILE A 200 5.19 21.60 -5.03
CA ILE A 200 4.12 20.65 -5.38
C ILE A 200 3.62 19.89 -4.15
N PHE A 201 4.52 19.60 -3.20
CA PHE A 201 4.18 18.84 -2.00
C PHE A 201 3.71 19.72 -0.83
N GLY A 202 3.66 21.05 -1.02
CA GLY A 202 3.19 22.00 -0.02
C GLY A 202 1.66 22.09 0.03
N PRO A 203 1.03 22.23 1.22
CA PRO A 203 -0.43 22.17 1.38
C PRO A 203 -1.23 23.09 0.44
N ARG A 204 -0.73 24.31 0.19
CA ARG A 204 -1.36 25.25 -0.74
C ARG A 204 -1.43 24.69 -2.16
N ARG A 205 -0.31 24.17 -2.66
CA ARG A 205 -0.26 23.65 -4.03
C ARG A 205 -1.07 22.36 -4.15
N MET A 206 -0.99 21.50 -3.13
CA MET A 206 -1.84 20.32 -3.04
C MET A 206 -3.32 20.68 -3.14
N TYR A 207 -3.77 21.69 -2.40
CA TYR A 207 -5.15 22.17 -2.46
C TYR A 207 -5.55 22.61 -3.88
N GLU A 208 -4.69 23.36 -4.58
CA GLU A 208 -4.96 23.84 -5.94
C GLU A 208 -5.21 22.71 -6.96
N TYR A 209 -4.49 21.58 -6.85
CA TYR A 209 -4.63 20.47 -7.79
C TYR A 209 -5.50 19.30 -7.29
N LEU A 210 -5.88 19.28 -6.00
CA LEU A 210 -6.78 18.28 -5.40
C LEU A 210 -8.21 18.81 -5.18
N THR A 211 -8.47 20.08 -5.48
CA THR A 211 -9.80 20.69 -5.32
C THR A 211 -10.37 21.14 -6.68
N PRO A 212 -11.63 20.78 -6.98
CA PRO A 212 -12.34 21.29 -8.16
C PRO A 212 -12.32 22.81 -8.22
N GLN A 213 -12.27 23.38 -9.42
CA GLN A 213 -12.24 24.83 -9.62
C GLN A 213 -13.44 25.55 -9.00
N ALA A 214 -14.60 24.88 -8.96
CA ALA A 214 -15.82 25.43 -8.37
C ALA A 214 -15.77 25.53 -6.84
N GLU A 215 -14.93 24.72 -6.19
CA GLU A 215 -14.79 24.65 -4.71
C GLU A 215 -13.49 25.31 -4.22
N LEU A 216 -12.63 25.72 -5.14
CA LEU A 216 -11.33 26.28 -4.83
C LEU A 216 -11.46 27.69 -4.25
N ASP A 217 -11.00 27.87 -3.01
CA ASP A 217 -10.86 29.18 -2.38
C ASP A 217 -9.53 29.85 -2.80
N PRO A 218 -9.55 31.05 -3.42
CA PRO A 218 -8.34 31.80 -3.75
C PRO A 218 -7.44 32.13 -2.54
N GLY A 219 -8.02 32.15 -1.34
CA GLY A 219 -7.32 32.35 -0.06
C GLY A 219 -6.46 31.17 0.38
N GLY A 220 -6.61 29.99 -0.24
CA GLY A 220 -5.91 28.76 0.09
C GLY A 220 -6.79 27.74 0.84
N PRO A 221 -6.21 26.63 1.30
CA PRO A 221 -6.99 25.57 1.93
C PRO A 221 -7.69 26.06 3.20
N PRO A 222 -8.97 25.70 3.40
CA PRO A 222 -9.69 26.06 4.61
C PRO A 222 -9.07 25.41 5.86
N ARG A 223 -9.37 25.97 7.04
CA ARG A 223 -8.88 25.43 8.31
C ARG A 223 -9.38 23.99 8.50
N GLY A 224 -8.44 23.07 8.75
CA GLY A 224 -8.75 21.65 8.95
C GLY A 224 -8.79 20.83 7.66
N TRP A 225 -8.48 21.43 6.50
CA TRP A 225 -8.30 20.67 5.26
C TRP A 225 -7.14 19.69 5.38
N ASP A 226 -7.41 18.42 5.10
CA ASP A 226 -6.41 17.36 5.07
C ASP A 226 -6.17 16.91 3.62
N ALA A 227 -4.95 17.12 3.15
CA ALA A 227 -4.53 16.74 1.81
C ALA A 227 -4.66 15.24 1.53
N ARG A 228 -4.73 14.38 2.55
CA ARG A 228 -4.84 12.92 2.39
C ARG A 228 -6.25 12.46 2.07
N GLU A 229 -7.26 13.26 2.37
CA GLU A 229 -8.67 12.89 2.19
C GLU A 229 -9.04 12.78 0.70
N MET A 230 -9.88 11.79 0.40
CA MET A 230 -10.53 11.60 -0.89
C MET A 230 -12.02 11.93 -0.74
N PRO A 231 -12.62 12.71 -1.66
CA PRO A 231 -14.05 13.00 -1.61
C PRO A 231 -14.85 11.70 -1.68
N GLN A 232 -15.90 11.60 -0.86
CA GLN A 232 -16.81 10.44 -0.80
C GLN A 232 -18.22 10.84 -1.25
N GLY A 233 -18.91 9.94 -1.96
CA GLY A 233 -20.27 10.13 -2.42
C GLY A 233 -20.49 9.76 -3.89
N PRO A 234 -21.68 10.02 -4.45
CA PRO A 234 -22.00 9.73 -5.85
C PRO A 234 -20.98 10.35 -6.81
N GLY A 235 -20.57 9.59 -7.83
CA GLY A 235 -19.62 10.05 -8.85
C GLY A 235 -18.15 10.05 -8.42
N THR A 236 -17.82 9.75 -7.15
CA THR A 236 -16.43 9.65 -6.66
C THR A 236 -15.92 8.21 -6.67
N LEU A 237 -14.60 8.02 -6.61
CA LEU A 237 -13.99 6.69 -6.42
C LEU A 237 -14.09 6.31 -4.93
N PRO A 238 -14.78 5.21 -4.57
CA PRO A 238 -14.87 4.78 -3.17
C PRO A 238 -13.49 4.46 -2.59
N VAL A 239 -13.23 4.81 -1.33
CA VAL A 239 -11.93 4.55 -0.69
C VAL A 239 -11.58 3.06 -0.61
N GLU A 240 -12.58 2.18 -0.60
CA GLU A 240 -12.39 0.73 -0.62
C GLU A 240 -11.77 0.27 -1.95
N ARG A 241 -11.88 1.06 -3.03
CA ARG A 241 -11.23 0.79 -4.32
C ARG A 241 -9.80 1.33 -4.39
N ILE A 242 -9.27 1.84 -3.28
CA ILE A 242 -7.92 2.40 -3.17
C ILE A 242 -7.07 1.52 -2.26
N PHE A 243 -5.83 1.23 -2.67
CA PHE A 243 -4.84 0.54 -1.86
C PHE A 243 -3.53 1.33 -1.80
N CYS A 244 -3.05 1.61 -0.59
CA CYS A 244 -1.81 2.33 -0.34
C CYS A 244 -0.74 1.38 0.21
N LEU A 245 0.30 1.11 -0.58
CA LEU A 245 1.50 0.43 -0.09
C LEU A 245 2.46 1.45 0.51
N VAL A 246 2.76 1.28 1.79
CA VAL A 246 3.56 2.21 2.60
C VAL A 246 4.91 1.59 2.93
N GLY A 247 5.99 2.31 2.61
CA GLY A 247 7.35 1.91 2.97
C GLY A 247 7.72 2.39 4.37
N THR A 248 8.59 1.64 5.05
CA THR A 248 9.02 1.94 6.43
C THR A 248 10.54 1.84 6.64
N ASN A 249 11.31 1.78 5.54
CA ASN A 249 12.76 1.66 5.59
C ASN A 249 13.44 2.92 5.05
N PRO A 250 13.81 3.87 5.92
CA PRO A 250 14.52 5.08 5.49
C PRO A 250 16.03 4.85 5.27
N THR A 251 16.60 3.79 5.84
CA THR A 251 18.05 3.53 5.79
C THR A 251 18.54 3.03 4.43
N ASP A 252 17.69 2.30 3.70
CA ASP A 252 18.02 1.76 2.37
C ASP A 252 17.65 2.71 1.21
N TYR A 253 17.52 4.00 1.51
CA TYR A 253 17.26 5.03 0.50
C TYR A 253 18.53 5.84 0.18
N ASP A 254 19.34 5.31 -0.74
CA ASP A 254 20.62 5.89 -1.17
C ASP A 254 20.50 7.12 -2.10
N VAL A 255 19.29 7.52 -2.47
CA VAL A 255 19.10 8.69 -3.34
C VAL A 255 19.66 9.94 -2.63
N ALA A 256 20.49 10.70 -3.35
CA ALA A 256 21.24 11.84 -2.80
C ALA A 256 22.15 11.48 -1.60
N PHE A 257 22.80 10.30 -1.61
CA PHE A 257 23.74 9.85 -0.58
C PHE A 257 23.11 9.73 0.84
N GLY A 258 21.82 9.38 0.93
CA GLY A 258 21.12 9.23 2.20
C GLY A 258 20.79 10.54 2.91
N LEU A 259 20.91 11.69 2.23
CA LEU A 259 20.56 12.99 2.80
C LEU A 259 19.04 13.14 2.97
N SER A 260 18.23 12.58 2.07
CA SER A 260 16.75 12.60 2.09
C SER A 260 16.17 11.96 3.35
N SER A 261 16.66 10.78 3.74
CA SER A 261 16.22 10.08 4.95
C SER A 261 16.57 10.84 6.24
N ALA A 262 17.65 11.61 6.24
CA ALA A 262 18.04 12.44 7.38
C ALA A 262 17.12 13.67 7.60
N ALA A 263 16.40 14.14 6.58
CA ALA A 263 15.49 15.30 6.72
C ALA A 263 14.02 14.94 6.91
N VAL A 264 13.58 13.75 6.52
CA VAL A 264 12.16 13.37 6.64
C VAL A 264 11.86 12.73 8.00
N GLY A 265 12.92 12.27 8.68
CA GLY A 265 12.86 11.57 9.96
C GLY A 265 12.73 10.05 9.80
N PRO A 266 13.00 9.29 10.87
CA PRO A 266 13.03 7.83 10.84
C PRO A 266 11.66 7.18 10.57
N HIS A 267 10.56 7.91 10.78
CA HIS A 267 9.20 7.43 10.51
C HIS A 267 8.79 7.61 9.04
N SER A 268 9.61 7.08 8.11
CA SER A 268 9.45 7.27 6.66
C SER A 268 9.98 6.09 5.84
N ASP A 269 9.75 6.14 4.53
CA ASP A 269 10.39 5.26 3.54
C ASP A 269 11.71 5.84 2.98
N GLY A 270 12.25 6.87 3.65
CA GLY A 270 13.40 7.65 3.21
C GLY A 270 13.04 8.90 2.41
N LEU A 271 11.77 9.08 2.03
CA LEU A 271 11.27 10.29 1.37
C LEU A 271 9.92 10.76 1.90
N VAL A 272 8.98 9.84 2.12
CA VAL A 272 7.61 10.14 2.52
C VAL A 272 7.39 9.62 3.93
N GLN A 273 6.95 10.51 4.82
CA GLN A 273 6.58 10.12 6.18
C GLN A 273 5.38 9.16 6.15
N ILE A 274 5.42 8.14 7.00
CA ILE A 274 4.42 7.07 7.03
C ILE A 274 3.00 7.63 7.19
N GLU A 275 2.82 8.67 8.00
CA GLU A 275 1.52 9.34 8.24
C GLU A 275 0.96 10.10 7.03
N ASN A 276 1.83 10.44 6.06
CA ASN A 276 1.50 11.12 4.82
C ASN A 276 1.40 10.15 3.63
N ALA A 277 1.68 8.86 3.83
CA ALA A 277 1.81 7.86 2.77
C ALA A 277 0.52 7.09 2.45
N TYR A 278 -0.63 7.45 3.04
CA TYR A 278 -1.90 6.77 2.80
C TYR A 278 -3.10 7.71 2.82
N VAL A 279 -4.18 7.26 2.16
CA VAL A 279 -5.52 7.87 2.23
C VAL A 279 -6.27 7.30 3.44
N PRO A 280 -6.84 8.12 4.34
CA PRO A 280 -7.72 7.64 5.41
C PRO A 280 -8.89 6.81 4.87
N GLY A 281 -9.15 5.66 5.49
CA GLY A 281 -10.21 4.73 5.08
C GLY A 281 -9.86 3.80 3.92
N ALA A 282 -8.81 4.08 3.14
CA ALA A 282 -8.35 3.18 2.09
C ALA A 282 -7.65 1.93 2.66
N HIS A 283 -7.56 0.88 1.85
CA HIS A 283 -6.75 -0.28 2.20
C HIS A 283 -5.26 0.09 2.25
N ARG A 284 -4.51 -0.55 3.15
CA ARG A 284 -3.08 -0.27 3.30
C ARG A 284 -2.29 -1.48 3.78
N ALA A 285 -1.06 -1.61 3.29
CA ALA A 285 -0.06 -2.51 3.83
C ALA A 285 1.26 -1.77 4.03
N PHE A 286 1.95 -2.09 5.12
CA PHE A 286 3.23 -1.51 5.48
C PHE A 286 4.30 -2.55 5.20
N VAL A 287 5.36 -2.17 4.48
CA VAL A 287 6.46 -3.07 4.11
C VAL A 287 7.78 -2.41 4.44
N HIS A 288 8.75 -3.16 4.98
CA HIS A 288 10.06 -2.60 5.29
C HIS A 288 10.94 -2.45 4.04
N ARG A 289 10.51 -1.54 3.16
CA ARG A 289 11.14 -1.19 1.88
C ARG A 289 11.30 0.32 1.78
N SER A 290 12.32 0.75 1.04
CA SER A 290 12.55 2.17 0.79
C SER A 290 11.62 2.70 -0.31
N HIS A 291 11.59 4.02 -0.47
CA HIS A 291 10.72 4.69 -1.44
C HIS A 291 10.95 4.22 -2.88
N SER A 292 12.21 4.06 -3.27
CA SER A 292 12.64 3.60 -4.58
C SER A 292 14.07 3.03 -4.53
N GLY A 293 14.58 2.57 -5.68
CA GLY A 293 15.90 1.96 -5.79
C GLY A 293 15.86 0.44 -5.67
N ARG A 294 17.03 -0.18 -5.45
CA ARG A 294 17.18 -1.64 -5.42
C ARG A 294 16.34 -2.32 -4.34
N TYR A 295 16.17 -1.66 -3.19
CA TYR A 295 15.35 -2.12 -2.07
C TYR A 295 13.99 -1.42 -2.01
N GLY A 296 13.61 -0.75 -3.11
CA GLY A 296 12.40 0.05 -3.19
C GLY A 296 11.14 -0.79 -3.28
N MET A 297 10.02 -0.21 -2.83
CA MET A 297 8.71 -0.87 -2.83
C MET A 297 8.26 -1.44 -4.18
N VAL A 298 8.46 -0.71 -5.28
CA VAL A 298 8.08 -1.17 -6.63
C VAL A 298 8.90 -2.41 -7.04
N ASN A 299 10.17 -2.44 -6.67
CA ASN A 299 11.12 -3.47 -7.07
C ASN A 299 11.19 -4.61 -6.03
N SER A 300 10.05 -4.93 -5.40
CA SER A 300 9.98 -5.89 -4.29
C SER A 300 8.87 -6.92 -4.46
N GLU A 301 9.13 -8.12 -3.93
CA GLU A 301 8.15 -9.20 -3.87
C GLU A 301 6.93 -8.79 -3.02
N GLU A 302 7.17 -8.08 -1.92
CA GLU A 302 6.10 -7.58 -1.04
C GLU A 302 5.16 -6.63 -1.78
N GLY A 303 5.72 -5.70 -2.54
CA GLY A 303 4.94 -4.75 -3.33
C GLY A 303 4.14 -5.43 -4.43
N TYR A 304 4.77 -6.33 -5.19
CA TYR A 304 4.09 -7.05 -6.26
C TYR A 304 2.98 -7.96 -5.74
N GLN A 305 3.21 -8.70 -4.66
CA GLN A 305 2.21 -9.64 -4.16
C GLN A 305 1.00 -8.89 -3.55
N ASN A 306 1.20 -7.72 -2.94
CA ASN A 306 0.11 -6.84 -2.51
C ASN A 306 -0.69 -6.31 -3.72
N LEU A 307 0.01 -5.79 -4.75
CA LEU A 307 -0.61 -5.35 -6.00
C LEU A 307 -1.45 -6.46 -6.62
N ARG A 308 -0.83 -7.61 -6.89
CA ARG A 308 -1.47 -8.75 -7.54
C ARG A 308 -2.73 -9.20 -6.81
N ARG A 309 -2.66 -9.32 -5.49
CA ARG A 309 -3.79 -9.78 -4.66
C ARG A 309 -4.91 -8.74 -4.58
N PHE A 310 -4.58 -7.45 -4.48
CA PHE A 310 -5.59 -6.40 -4.54
C PHE A 310 -6.28 -6.32 -5.91
N LEU A 311 -5.54 -6.51 -7.00
CA LEU A 311 -6.12 -6.45 -8.34
C LEU A 311 -6.95 -7.68 -8.70
N PHE A 312 -6.45 -8.88 -8.38
CA PHE A 312 -6.97 -10.14 -8.92
C PHE A 312 -7.40 -11.16 -7.86
N GLY A 313 -7.32 -10.81 -6.57
CA GLY A 313 -7.85 -11.64 -5.50
C GLY A 313 -9.37 -11.73 -5.54
N ASP A 314 -9.90 -12.74 -4.87
CA ASP A 314 -11.34 -13.05 -4.82
C ASP A 314 -11.90 -12.97 -3.39
N THR A 315 -11.03 -12.83 -2.39
CA THR A 315 -11.40 -12.83 -0.98
C THR A 315 -10.63 -11.75 -0.24
N ARG A 316 -11.31 -10.78 0.37
CA ARG A 316 -10.71 -9.81 1.29
C ARG A 316 -10.81 -10.34 2.71
N ILE A 317 -9.71 -10.26 3.45
CA ILE A 317 -9.66 -10.56 4.88
C ILE A 317 -9.27 -9.31 5.67
N GLU A 318 -10.06 -8.98 6.69
CA GLU A 318 -9.78 -7.91 7.64
C GLU A 318 -9.57 -8.51 9.04
N ALA A 319 -8.43 -8.22 9.65
CA ALA A 319 -8.07 -8.66 11.00
C ALA A 319 -7.97 -7.46 11.94
N SER A 320 -8.68 -7.52 13.07
CA SER A 320 -8.66 -6.45 14.10
C SER A 320 -8.56 -7.06 15.50
N LEU A 321 -7.82 -6.41 16.40
CA LEU A 321 -7.88 -6.70 17.82
C LEU A 321 -9.06 -5.95 18.41
N VAL A 322 -10.02 -6.67 18.99
CA VAL A 322 -11.25 -6.11 19.55
C VAL A 322 -11.47 -6.53 21.00
N ASP A 323 -12.29 -5.78 21.72
CA ASP A 323 -12.76 -6.02 23.09
C ASP A 323 -11.66 -6.15 24.13
N TYR A 324 -10.49 -5.55 23.85
CA TYR A 324 -9.40 -5.47 24.79
C TYR A 324 -9.65 -4.38 25.85
N ARG A 325 -9.16 -4.63 27.06
CA ARG A 325 -9.16 -3.70 28.19
C ARG A 325 -7.75 -3.63 28.76
N LEU A 326 -7.13 -2.46 28.62
CA LEU A 326 -5.81 -2.19 29.15
C LEU A 326 -5.91 -1.85 30.66
N PRO A 327 -4.88 -2.17 31.45
CA PRO A 327 -4.80 -1.73 32.84
C PRO A 327 -4.87 -0.20 32.95
N ASP A 328 -5.52 0.29 34.00
CA ASP A 328 -5.61 1.72 34.32
C ASP A 328 -4.32 2.16 35.04
N ASP A 329 -3.26 2.41 34.26
CA ASP A 329 -1.96 2.91 34.72
C ASP A 329 -1.46 4.01 33.78
N ASP A 330 -1.57 5.27 34.23
CA ASP A 330 -1.14 6.46 33.47
C ASP A 330 0.36 6.48 33.13
N ASP A 331 1.18 5.67 33.80
CA ASP A 331 2.61 5.54 33.53
C ASP A 331 2.92 4.46 32.48
N VAL A 332 1.91 3.77 31.91
CA VAL A 332 2.11 2.65 30.98
C VAL A 332 1.44 2.94 29.63
N VAL A 333 2.22 2.81 28.57
CA VAL A 333 1.79 2.88 27.17
C VAL A 333 1.81 1.48 26.57
N TRP A 334 0.72 1.08 25.92
CA TRP A 334 0.55 -0.19 25.24
C TRP A 334 0.64 -0.05 23.73
N GLN A 335 1.47 -0.91 23.16
CA GLN A 335 1.68 -1.04 21.73
C GLN A 335 1.44 -2.47 21.28
N ALA A 336 0.92 -2.63 20.07
CA ALA A 336 0.90 -3.88 19.36
C ALA A 336 1.85 -3.83 18.15
N GLU A 337 2.53 -4.94 17.90
CA GLU A 337 3.19 -5.20 16.64
C GLU A 337 2.42 -6.30 15.89
N ALA A 338 2.29 -6.14 14.57
CA ALA A 338 1.57 -7.09 13.74
C ALA A 338 2.38 -7.40 12.48
N ARG A 339 2.47 -8.68 12.12
CA ARG A 339 2.98 -9.13 10.81
C ARG A 339 2.02 -10.11 10.16
N LEU A 340 1.80 -9.95 8.86
CA LEU A 340 0.98 -10.86 8.07
C LEU A 340 1.81 -11.49 6.95
N SER A 341 1.78 -12.82 6.86
CA SER A 341 2.42 -13.58 5.77
C SER A 341 1.45 -14.57 5.16
N VAL A 342 1.52 -14.77 3.84
CA VAL A 342 0.66 -15.72 3.12
C VAL A 342 1.46 -16.96 2.73
N ARG A 343 0.89 -18.15 2.90
CA ARG A 343 1.55 -19.42 2.56
C ARG A 343 2.01 -19.42 1.11
N GLY A 344 3.21 -19.92 0.87
CA GLY A 344 3.84 -19.98 -0.45
C GLY A 344 4.57 -18.70 -0.86
N LEU A 345 4.46 -17.61 -0.08
CA LEU A 345 5.27 -16.41 -0.31
C LEU A 345 6.54 -16.42 0.54
N PRO A 346 7.68 -15.97 -0.03
CA PRO A 346 8.95 -15.95 0.68
C PRO A 346 9.19 -14.63 1.43
N VAL A 347 8.11 -13.87 1.72
CA VAL A 347 8.15 -12.50 2.26
C VAL A 347 6.98 -12.22 3.21
N VAL A 348 7.15 -11.19 4.05
CA VAL A 348 6.10 -10.63 4.90
C VAL A 348 5.30 -9.60 4.10
N MET A 349 4.00 -9.76 4.02
CA MET A 349 3.12 -8.94 3.18
C MET A 349 2.72 -7.61 3.83
N HIS A 350 2.68 -7.60 5.15
CA HIS A 350 2.38 -6.43 5.98
C HIS A 350 3.16 -6.56 7.29
N GLU A 351 3.82 -5.48 7.72
CA GLU A 351 4.43 -5.41 9.04
C GLU A 351 4.37 -4.01 9.66
N ARG A 352 3.97 -3.96 10.93
CA ARG A 352 3.99 -2.76 11.77
C ARG A 352 4.70 -3.07 13.07
N LEU A 353 5.87 -2.47 13.25
CA LEU A 353 6.78 -2.77 14.37
C LEU A 353 7.28 -1.47 14.99
N ALA A 354 7.58 -1.51 16.30
CA ALA A 354 8.29 -0.44 16.99
C ALA A 354 9.69 -0.24 16.40
N ALA A 355 10.37 -1.32 16.02
CA ALA A 355 11.67 -1.27 15.35
C ALA A 355 11.64 -0.58 13.98
N HIS A 356 10.47 -0.50 13.35
CA HIS A 356 10.23 0.22 12.08
C HIS A 356 9.48 1.54 12.33
N TRP A 357 9.47 2.02 13.58
CA TRP A 357 8.86 3.26 14.04
C TRP A 357 7.34 3.36 13.87
N CYS A 358 6.65 2.29 13.46
CA CYS A 358 5.22 2.31 13.13
C CYS A 358 4.35 1.32 13.93
N PRO A 359 4.54 1.16 15.26
CA PRO A 359 3.73 0.26 16.06
C PRO A 359 2.26 0.70 16.07
N ILE A 360 1.36 -0.21 16.45
CA ILE A 360 -0.06 0.07 16.63
C ILE A 360 -0.26 0.54 18.07
N GLN A 361 -0.59 1.81 18.28
CA GLN A 361 -0.90 2.34 19.61
C GLN A 361 -2.26 1.81 20.09
N LEU A 362 -2.34 1.34 21.34
CA LEU A 362 -3.57 0.79 21.92
C LEU A 362 -4.27 1.75 22.90
N ASP A 363 -3.58 2.72 23.50
CA ASP A 363 -4.14 3.59 24.56
C ASP A 363 -4.96 4.78 24.05
N GLY A 364 -4.87 5.12 22.76
CA GLY A 364 -5.41 6.36 22.16
C GLY A 364 -6.92 6.41 21.92
N ARG A 365 -7.72 5.77 22.77
CA ARG A 365 -9.15 5.52 22.55
C ARG A 365 -10.04 6.72 22.98
N PRO A 366 -11.00 7.18 22.14
CA PRO A 366 -12.07 8.08 22.57
C PRO A 366 -12.99 7.41 23.61
N ALA A 367 -13.29 8.11 24.71
CA ALA A 367 -14.15 7.59 25.77
C ALA A 367 -15.51 7.10 25.22
N GLY A 368 -15.89 5.85 25.54
CA GLY A 368 -17.23 5.30 25.26
C GLY A 368 -17.42 4.44 24.00
N GLN A 369 -16.37 4.08 23.25
CA GLN A 369 -16.52 3.57 21.88
C GLN A 369 -15.81 2.22 21.60
N GLU A 370 -16.35 1.01 21.87
CA GLU A 370 -15.72 -0.37 21.81
C GLU A 370 -14.24 -0.55 21.36
N ALA A 371 -13.42 -1.23 22.18
CA ALA A 371 -11.96 -1.25 22.00
C ALA A 371 -11.60 -2.03 20.74
N SER A 372 -11.18 -1.34 19.68
CA SER A 372 -10.96 -1.95 18.38
C SER A 372 -9.82 -1.26 17.65
N VAL A 373 -8.84 -2.03 17.18
CA VAL A 373 -7.76 -1.56 16.32
C VAL A 373 -7.55 -2.51 15.16
N SER A 374 -7.40 -1.96 13.95
CA SER A 374 -7.08 -2.76 12.77
C SER A 374 -5.62 -3.23 12.84
N LEU A 375 -5.42 -4.54 12.69
CA LEU A 375 -4.10 -5.16 12.65
C LEU A 375 -3.59 -5.27 11.22
N ALA A 376 -4.40 -5.83 10.32
CA ALA A 376 -4.04 -5.98 8.91
C ALA A 376 -5.28 -6.18 8.02
N THR A 377 -5.14 -5.80 6.76
CA THR A 377 -6.04 -6.23 5.68
C THR A 377 -5.21 -6.94 4.62
N THR A 378 -5.66 -8.09 4.16
CA THR A 378 -5.02 -8.82 3.05
C THR A 378 -6.08 -9.29 2.05
N PHE A 379 -5.63 -9.58 0.83
CA PHE A 379 -6.47 -10.13 -0.22
C PHE A 379 -5.92 -11.51 -0.57
N LEU A 380 -6.78 -12.53 -0.57
CA LEU A 380 -6.43 -13.88 -0.97
C LEU A 380 -6.96 -14.13 -2.39
N ASN A 381 -6.31 -15.05 -3.08
CA ASN A 381 -6.65 -15.43 -4.44
C ASN A 381 -6.66 -16.95 -4.51
N SER A 382 -7.84 -17.54 -4.70
CA SER A 382 -8.02 -18.99 -4.76
C SER A 382 -7.30 -19.62 -5.95
N GLY A 383 -7.10 -18.87 -7.03
CA GLY A 383 -6.30 -19.28 -8.19
C GLY A 383 -4.80 -19.42 -7.91
N LEU A 384 -4.31 -18.94 -6.75
CA LEU A 384 -2.91 -19.08 -6.33
C LEU A 384 -2.66 -20.26 -5.37
N ARG A 385 -3.67 -21.10 -5.11
CA ARG A 385 -3.50 -22.31 -4.29
C ARG A 385 -2.49 -23.24 -4.95
N SER A 386 -1.55 -23.77 -4.15
CA SER A 386 -0.60 -24.77 -4.64
C SER A 386 -1.27 -26.10 -4.99
N LEU A 387 -2.31 -26.46 -4.25
CA LEU A 387 -3.16 -27.63 -4.48
C LEU A 387 -4.61 -27.20 -4.40
N ALA A 388 -5.45 -27.67 -5.33
CA ALA A 388 -6.85 -27.25 -5.45
C ALA A 388 -7.64 -27.45 -4.13
N ASP A 389 -7.36 -28.54 -3.42
CA ASP A 389 -8.10 -28.96 -2.23
C ASP A 389 -7.57 -28.33 -0.92
N GLU A 390 -6.42 -27.66 -0.95
CA GLU A 390 -5.86 -27.03 0.24
C GLU A 390 -6.46 -25.64 0.49
N PRO A 391 -6.70 -25.26 1.75
CA PRO A 391 -7.15 -23.93 2.09
C PRO A 391 -6.12 -22.85 1.77
N MET A 392 -6.58 -21.62 1.53
CA MET A 392 -5.68 -20.47 1.47
C MET A 392 -5.23 -20.14 2.88
N ARG A 393 -3.95 -20.34 3.17
CA ARG A 393 -3.39 -20.07 4.49
C ARG A 393 -2.67 -18.74 4.55
N PHE A 394 -2.89 -18.00 5.62
CA PHE A 394 -2.04 -16.90 6.04
C PHE A 394 -1.83 -16.96 7.55
N VAL A 395 -0.85 -16.21 8.03
CA VAL A 395 -0.53 -16.12 9.46
C VAL A 395 -0.52 -14.67 9.90
N LEU A 396 -0.96 -14.43 11.12
CA LEU A 396 -0.89 -13.14 11.79
C LEU A 396 -0.05 -13.28 13.06
N ASP A 397 1.19 -12.80 13.02
CA ASP A 397 2.04 -12.65 14.20
C ASP A 397 1.60 -11.40 14.97
N LEU A 398 1.34 -11.57 16.26
CA LEU A 398 0.90 -10.51 17.15
C LEU A 398 1.81 -10.45 18.37
N ARG A 399 2.34 -9.26 18.65
CA ARG A 399 3.05 -8.95 19.89
C ARG A 399 2.35 -7.82 20.63
N LEU A 400 2.25 -7.95 21.95
CA LEU A 400 1.77 -6.89 22.84
C LEU A 400 2.93 -6.44 23.73
N ILE A 401 3.15 -5.13 23.80
CA ILE A 401 4.30 -4.53 24.47
C ILE A 401 3.80 -3.40 25.36
N SER A 402 4.17 -3.43 26.63
CA SER A 402 4.01 -2.35 27.58
C SER A 402 5.32 -1.56 27.71
N LEU A 403 5.22 -0.24 27.65
CA LEU A 403 6.32 0.71 27.83
C LEU A 403 6.01 1.59 29.03
N ARG A 404 6.98 1.77 29.94
CA ARG A 404 6.79 2.63 31.10
C ARG A 404 7.30 4.03 30.83
N GLU A 405 6.42 5.01 30.82
CA GLU A 405 6.75 6.42 30.57
C GLU A 405 6.28 7.30 31.72
N ARG A 406 7.22 8.04 32.36
CA ARG A 406 6.92 9.00 33.41
C ARG A 406 7.38 10.39 33.02
N GLY A 407 6.44 11.28 32.73
CA GLY A 407 6.74 12.69 32.39
C GLY A 407 7.67 12.84 31.17
N GLY A 408 7.52 12.00 30.14
CA GLY A 408 8.36 12.00 28.95
C GLY A 408 9.66 11.18 29.06
N ILE A 409 9.88 10.50 30.19
CA ILE A 409 11.09 9.70 30.43
C ILE A 409 10.72 8.22 30.46
N LEU A 410 11.36 7.41 29.61
CA LEU A 410 11.24 5.96 29.61
C LEU A 410 11.91 5.36 30.86
N GLY A 411 11.13 4.66 31.68
CA GLY A 411 11.55 4.10 32.95
C GLY A 411 12.14 2.69 32.82
N LEU A 412 13.42 2.57 32.45
CA LEU A 412 14.10 1.29 32.15
C LEU A 412 14.38 0.37 33.36
N GLY A 413 14.08 0.80 34.59
CA GLY A 413 14.52 0.11 35.82
C GLY A 413 13.80 -1.21 36.12
N ASP A 414 12.53 -1.33 35.72
CA ASP A 414 11.63 -2.40 36.18
C ASP A 414 11.01 -3.22 35.04
N HIS A 415 11.46 -3.03 33.79
CA HIS A 415 10.92 -3.72 32.61
C HIS A 415 11.99 -4.03 31.56
N LEU A 416 11.79 -5.12 30.79
CA LEU A 416 12.63 -5.46 29.64
C LEU A 416 12.00 -4.90 28.36
N GLU A 417 12.38 -3.68 27.98
CA GLU A 417 11.79 -2.93 26.86
C GLU A 417 11.77 -3.69 25.50
N GLN A 418 12.73 -4.58 25.27
CA GLN A 418 12.82 -5.35 24.01
C GLN A 418 12.04 -6.69 24.03
N THR A 419 11.41 -7.03 25.14
CA THR A 419 10.63 -8.25 25.30
C THR A 419 9.15 -7.91 25.26
N ALA A 420 8.38 -8.62 24.45
CA ALA A 420 6.94 -8.45 24.42
C ALA A 420 6.29 -9.18 25.61
N ASP A 421 5.27 -8.57 26.21
CA ASP A 421 4.43 -9.19 27.25
C ASP A 421 3.64 -10.39 26.71
N PHE A 422 3.30 -10.35 25.42
CA PHE A 422 2.74 -11.46 24.67
C PHE A 422 3.35 -11.51 23.27
N SER A 423 3.63 -12.72 22.77
CA SER A 423 4.06 -12.95 21.39
C SER A 423 3.56 -14.31 20.95
N ASP A 424 2.69 -14.35 19.95
CA ASP A 424 2.25 -15.60 19.32
C ASP A 424 1.78 -15.35 17.88
N THR A 425 1.64 -16.43 17.11
CA THR A 425 1.21 -16.39 15.71
C THR A 425 -0.12 -17.10 15.55
N LEU A 426 -1.13 -16.39 15.05
CA LEU A 426 -2.40 -17.01 14.67
C LEU A 426 -2.29 -17.58 13.24
N VAL A 427 -2.41 -18.91 13.11
CA VAL A 427 -2.45 -19.60 11.82
C VAL A 427 -3.88 -19.66 11.34
N ILE A 428 -4.15 -19.11 10.15
CA ILE A 428 -5.51 -18.91 9.63
C ILE A 428 -5.63 -19.57 8.25
N ASP A 429 -6.63 -20.42 8.10
CA ASP A 429 -6.98 -21.11 6.87
C ASP A 429 -8.35 -20.67 6.39
N VAL A 430 -8.44 -20.26 5.13
CA VAL A 430 -9.66 -19.71 4.51
C VAL A 430 -10.07 -20.54 3.32
N GLY A 431 -11.26 -21.12 3.45
CA GLY A 431 -12.04 -21.83 2.43
C GLY A 431 -11.39 -23.11 1.90
N THR A 432 -12.19 -24.16 1.67
CA THR A 432 -11.80 -25.34 0.89
C THR A 432 -12.87 -25.62 -0.18
N PRO A 433 -12.55 -26.35 -1.26
CA PRO A 433 -13.58 -26.76 -2.24
C PRO A 433 -14.75 -27.53 -1.61
N GLU A 434 -14.49 -28.24 -0.51
CA GLU A 434 -15.45 -29.12 0.17
C GLU A 434 -16.28 -28.41 1.25
N ALA A 435 -15.75 -27.35 1.89
CA ALA A 435 -16.36 -26.69 3.05
C ALA A 435 -16.95 -25.30 2.77
N GLY A 436 -16.78 -24.75 1.57
CA GLY A 436 -17.21 -23.38 1.26
C GLY A 436 -16.36 -22.32 2.01
N PRO A 437 -16.90 -21.12 2.32
CA PRO A 437 -16.18 -20.01 2.94
C PRO A 437 -15.92 -20.21 4.46
N GLY A 438 -15.36 -21.36 4.85
CA GLY A 438 -14.99 -21.61 6.25
C GLY A 438 -13.69 -20.91 6.65
N ILE A 439 -13.62 -20.44 7.90
CA ILE A 439 -12.38 -19.97 8.54
C ILE A 439 -11.99 -20.97 9.62
N TRP A 440 -10.74 -21.45 9.56
CA TRP A 440 -10.09 -22.13 10.68
C TRP A 440 -8.96 -21.25 11.20
N ALA A 441 -8.79 -21.26 12.51
CA ALA A 441 -7.84 -20.40 13.20
C ALA A 441 -7.36 -21.07 14.47
N THR A 442 -6.04 -21.21 14.58
CA THR A 442 -5.34 -21.87 15.70
C THR A 442 -4.09 -21.08 16.05
N TRP A 443 -3.90 -20.79 17.33
CA TRP A 443 -2.69 -20.16 17.84
C TRP A 443 -1.50 -21.11 17.72
N ASN A 444 -0.34 -20.61 17.32
CA ASN A 444 0.85 -21.44 17.12
C ASN A 444 1.29 -22.09 18.43
N SER A 445 1.06 -21.49 19.60
CA SER A 445 1.27 -22.14 20.90
C SER A 445 0.43 -23.40 21.14
N GLU A 446 -0.66 -23.58 20.37
CA GLU A 446 -1.57 -24.74 20.45
C GLU A 446 -1.29 -25.78 19.36
N ILE A 447 -0.36 -25.52 18.43
CA ILE A 447 -0.01 -26.44 17.35
C ILE A 447 1.10 -27.38 17.81
N GLU A 448 0.84 -28.69 17.78
CA GLU A 448 1.88 -29.70 18.02
C GLU A 448 2.84 -29.78 16.82
N GLY A 449 4.14 -29.61 17.07
CA GLY A 449 5.18 -29.73 16.06
C GLY A 449 5.37 -28.45 15.23
N ALA A 450 5.75 -28.61 13.96
CA ALA A 450 6.07 -27.47 13.09
C ALA A 450 4.83 -26.98 12.32
N VAL A 451 4.65 -25.66 12.19
CA VAL A 451 3.56 -25.04 11.41
C VAL A 451 3.46 -25.55 9.98
N ARG A 452 4.59 -25.91 9.35
CA ARG A 452 4.61 -26.47 7.99
C ARG A 452 3.87 -27.81 7.88
N ASP A 453 3.78 -28.56 8.98
CA ASP A 453 3.16 -29.87 9.06
C ASP A 453 1.71 -29.78 9.60
N HIS A 454 1.28 -28.59 10.05
CA HIS A 454 -0.07 -28.35 10.55
C HIS A 454 -1.12 -28.50 9.45
N ARG A 455 -2.05 -29.43 9.64
CA ARG A 455 -3.23 -29.64 8.78
C ARG A 455 -4.47 -29.11 9.48
N VAL A 456 -5.38 -28.54 8.69
CA VAL A 456 -6.69 -28.14 9.20
C VAL A 456 -7.43 -29.38 9.72
N ALA A 457 -7.99 -29.27 10.92
CA ALA A 457 -8.78 -30.33 11.55
C ALA A 457 -10.03 -29.73 12.20
N GLY A 458 -11.10 -30.52 12.28
CA GLY A 458 -12.38 -30.11 12.85
C GLY A 458 -13.21 -29.21 11.94
N SER A 459 -14.35 -28.75 12.46
CA SER A 459 -15.26 -27.85 11.75
C SER A 459 -14.70 -26.42 11.69
N PRO A 460 -14.98 -25.66 10.62
CA PRO A 460 -14.65 -24.23 10.59
C PRO A 460 -15.40 -23.49 11.71
N ARG A 461 -14.87 -22.32 12.09
CA ARG A 461 -15.58 -21.40 13.01
C ARG A 461 -16.93 -21.06 12.41
N SER A 462 -18.00 -21.07 13.21
CA SER A 462 -19.32 -20.64 12.75
C SER A 462 -19.29 -19.19 12.31
N ASP A 463 -20.03 -18.85 11.25
CA ASP A 463 -20.27 -17.46 10.89
C ASP A 463 -21.09 -16.79 11.98
N GLU A 464 -20.54 -15.74 12.58
CA GLU A 464 -21.20 -14.95 13.61
C GLU A 464 -22.05 -13.81 13.00
N ASP A 465 -22.01 -13.63 11.67
CA ASP A 465 -22.80 -12.63 10.95
C ASP A 465 -23.80 -13.30 9.98
N PRO A 466 -25.10 -13.01 10.06
CA PRO A 466 -26.08 -13.53 9.11
C PRO A 466 -26.03 -12.85 7.73
N ALA A 467 -25.23 -11.79 7.53
CA ALA A 467 -25.18 -11.03 6.29
C ALA A 467 -24.62 -11.86 5.10
N PRO A 468 -25.34 -11.95 3.96
CA PRO A 468 -24.85 -12.69 2.80
C PRO A 468 -23.50 -12.17 2.29
N GLY A 469 -22.56 -13.09 2.05
CA GLY A 469 -21.24 -12.76 1.50
C GLY A 469 -20.33 -12.04 2.50
N ARG A 470 -20.61 -12.12 3.80
CA ARG A 470 -19.74 -11.61 4.84
C ARG A 470 -19.64 -12.67 5.93
N TRP A 471 -18.43 -13.16 6.16
CA TRP A 471 -18.16 -14.13 7.20
C TRP A 471 -17.40 -13.46 8.34
N VAL A 472 -17.89 -13.59 9.56
CA VAL A 472 -17.25 -13.04 10.76
C VAL A 472 -16.91 -14.16 11.73
N ALA A 473 -15.68 -14.19 12.21
CA ALA A 473 -15.24 -15.09 13.27
C ALA A 473 -14.41 -14.33 14.30
N HIS A 474 -14.71 -14.51 15.58
CA HIS A 474 -13.89 -14.01 16.68
C HIS A 474 -13.03 -15.13 17.27
N ILE A 475 -11.73 -14.89 17.33
CA ILE A 475 -10.75 -15.83 17.87
C ILE A 475 -10.23 -15.28 19.20
N PRO A 476 -10.56 -15.89 20.35
CA PRO A 476 -10.06 -15.45 21.64
C PRO A 476 -8.53 -15.42 21.66
N LEU A 477 -7.93 -14.44 22.33
CA LEU A 477 -6.50 -14.50 22.65
C LEU A 477 -6.22 -15.66 23.63
N PRO A 478 -4.99 -16.21 23.68
CA PRO A 478 -4.63 -17.22 24.65
C PRO A 478 -4.90 -16.76 26.09
N GLY A 479 -5.40 -17.64 26.96
CA GLY A 479 -5.83 -17.27 28.32
C GLY A 479 -4.74 -16.61 29.19
N THR A 480 -3.47 -16.77 28.83
CA THR A 480 -2.33 -16.07 29.44
C THR A 480 -2.38 -14.55 29.27
N THR A 481 -3.09 -14.02 28.27
CA THR A 481 -3.20 -12.58 28.01
C THR A 481 -4.29 -11.89 28.82
N ALA A 482 -5.15 -12.63 29.53
CA ALA A 482 -6.33 -12.08 30.19
C ALA A 482 -6.02 -10.98 31.23
N ARG A 483 -4.82 -11.03 31.85
CA ARG A 483 -4.33 -10.00 32.78
C ARG A 483 -3.71 -8.79 32.08
N LEU A 484 -3.30 -8.94 30.82
CA LEU A 484 -2.66 -7.90 30.01
C LEU A 484 -3.71 -7.03 29.29
N VAL A 485 -4.69 -7.69 28.68
CA VAL A 485 -5.65 -7.03 27.76
C VAL A 485 -7.10 -7.39 28.05
N GLY A 486 -7.39 -8.00 29.20
CA GLY A 486 -8.74 -8.45 29.56
C GLY A 486 -9.10 -9.81 28.96
N GLY A 487 -10.02 -10.52 29.62
CA GLY A 487 -10.44 -11.88 29.23
C GLY A 487 -11.32 -11.96 27.98
N ASP A 488 -11.88 -10.83 27.53
CA ASP A 488 -12.78 -10.76 26.37
C ASP A 488 -12.04 -10.40 25.06
N ALA A 489 -10.74 -10.10 25.16
CA ALA A 489 -9.93 -9.67 24.03
C ALA A 489 -9.81 -10.78 22.97
N ARG A 490 -10.04 -10.39 21.70
CA ARG A 490 -10.16 -11.34 20.59
C ARG A 490 -9.69 -10.74 19.27
N ILE A 491 -9.24 -11.61 18.37
CA ILE A 491 -8.98 -11.27 16.97
C ILE A 491 -10.27 -11.45 16.20
N ARG A 492 -10.82 -10.34 15.71
CA ARG A 492 -11.96 -10.33 14.79
C ARG A 492 -11.44 -10.50 13.37
N LEU A 493 -11.85 -11.58 12.72
CA LEU A 493 -11.61 -11.86 11.31
C LEU A 493 -12.89 -11.64 10.52
N VAL A 494 -12.81 -10.86 9.44
CA VAL A 494 -13.90 -10.69 8.48
C VAL A 494 -13.42 -11.15 7.11
N ALA A 495 -14.11 -12.12 6.52
CA ALA A 495 -13.92 -12.51 5.13
C ALA A 495 -15.07 -12.03 4.27
N THR A 496 -14.77 -11.35 3.16
CA THR A 496 -15.77 -10.90 2.18
C THR A 496 -15.28 -11.21 0.77
N PRO A 497 -16.16 -11.57 -0.19
CA PRO A 497 -15.79 -11.61 -1.60
C PRO A 497 -15.18 -10.28 -2.05
N TRP A 498 -14.16 -10.37 -2.87
CA TRP A 498 -13.47 -9.24 -3.47
C TRP A 498 -13.61 -9.29 -4.98
N THR A 499 -13.97 -8.16 -5.59
CA THR A 499 -14.09 -8.01 -7.05
C THR A 499 -13.30 -6.82 -7.53
#